data_AF-A0A949PH10-F1
#
_entry.id   AF-A0A949PH10-F1
#
_cell.length_a   1.000
_cell.length_b   1.000
_cell.length_c   1.000
_cell.angle_alpha   90.00
_cell.angle_beta   90.00
_cell.angle_gamma   90.00
#
_symmetry.space_group_name_H-M   'P 1'
#
loop_
_entity.id
_entity.type
_entity.pdbx_description
1 polymer ?
#
loop_
_entity_poly.entity_id
_entity_poly.type
_entity_poly.pdbx_seq_one_letter_code
_entity_poly.pdbx_strand_id
1 'polypeptide(L)'
;PDTVDGRFEMIILHVFLLIDRLRGQGDKAAELCQQLFDTLFDDMDRSLREMGVGDLSVGKKINTMAEAFYGRAGAYQDALDKEDREELIGALTRNIFPEVSAEDVSRAGVEALADYLAANRLELAGQAVDDIIVGKITFVPLAPATESNQDV
;
A
#
# COMPACT_ATOMS: atom_id res chain seq x y z
N PRO A 1 12.79 -2.43 -0.51
CA PRO A 1 13.96 -2.31 0.40
C PRO A 1 13.56 -2.67 1.83
N ASP A 2 14.40 -3.35 2.62
CA ASP A 2 14.10 -3.57 4.04
C ASP A 2 14.55 -2.35 4.88
N THR A 3 13.77 -1.28 4.77
CA THR A 3 13.96 -0.01 5.48
C THR A 3 12.65 0.40 6.14
N VAL A 4 12.68 1.41 7.01
CA VAL A 4 11.46 1.95 7.64
C VAL A 4 10.46 2.39 6.59
N ASP A 5 10.91 3.19 5.61
CA ASP A 5 10.05 3.64 4.53
C ASP A 5 9.59 2.46 3.65
N GLY A 6 10.45 1.48 3.39
CA GLY A 6 10.07 0.28 2.63
C GLY A 6 9.03 -0.58 3.33
N ARG A 7 9.13 -0.76 4.66
CA ARG A 7 8.10 -1.46 5.47
C ARG A 7 6.81 -0.66 5.53
N PHE A 8 6.91 0.66 5.69
CA PHE A 8 5.76 1.56 5.64
C PHE A 8 5.01 1.42 4.31
N GLU A 9 5.72 1.41 3.17
CA GLU A 9 5.07 1.18 1.88
C GLU A 9 4.30 -0.15 1.83
N MET A 10 4.86 -1.24 2.37
CA MET A 10 4.15 -2.52 2.38
C MET A 10 2.86 -2.46 3.22
N ILE A 11 2.87 -1.75 4.34
CA ILE A 11 1.66 -1.51 5.15
C ILE A 11 0.64 -0.69 4.34
N ILE A 12 1.10 0.40 3.71
CA ILE A 12 0.25 1.28 2.91
C ILE A 12 -0.45 0.55 1.77
N LEU A 13 0.23 -0.37 1.07
CA LEU A 13 -0.38 -1.15 0.00
C LEU A 13 -1.58 -1.98 0.50
N HIS A 14 -1.47 -2.61 1.66
CA HIS A 14 -2.55 -3.43 2.24
C HIS A 14 -3.69 -2.56 2.78
N VAL A 15 -3.35 -1.46 3.46
CA VAL A 15 -4.34 -0.50 3.97
C VAL A 15 -5.14 0.11 2.80
N PHE A 16 -4.46 0.48 1.71
CA PHE A 16 -5.10 0.95 0.49
C PHE A 16 -6.10 -0.06 -0.06
N LEU A 17 -5.72 -1.34 -0.20
CA LEU A 17 -6.60 -2.38 -0.73
C LEU A 17 -7.88 -2.56 0.11
N LEU A 18 -7.78 -2.48 1.44
CA LEU A 18 -8.94 -2.57 2.32
C LEU A 18 -9.85 -1.35 2.19
N ILE A 19 -9.28 -0.14 2.14
CA ILE A 19 -10.06 1.09 1.99
C ILE A 19 -10.76 1.11 0.63
N ASP A 20 -10.08 0.70 -0.44
CA ASP A 20 -10.68 0.60 -1.78
C ASP A 20 -11.87 -0.38 -1.77
N ARG A 21 -11.73 -1.54 -1.12
CA ARG A 21 -12.81 -2.53 -0.99
C ARG A 21 -14.00 -2.06 -0.16
N LEU A 22 -13.75 -1.32 0.92
CA LEU A 22 -14.78 -0.86 1.86
C LEU A 22 -15.46 0.45 1.42
N ARG A 23 -14.90 1.11 0.40
CA ARG A 23 -15.44 2.35 -0.16
C ARG A 23 -16.90 2.18 -0.60
N GLY A 24 -17.76 3.06 -0.10
CA GLY A 24 -19.18 3.07 -0.44
C GLY A 24 -20.00 1.91 0.12
N GLN A 25 -19.45 1.09 1.03
CA GLN A 25 -20.13 -0.09 1.60
C GLN A 25 -20.96 0.20 2.87
N GLY A 26 -21.25 1.48 3.15
CA GLY A 26 -22.09 1.92 4.28
C GLY A 26 -21.33 2.28 5.55
N ASP A 27 -22.07 2.68 6.58
CA ASP A 27 -21.52 3.35 7.77
C ASP A 27 -20.53 2.49 8.56
N LYS A 28 -20.81 1.18 8.71
CA LYS A 28 -19.90 0.26 9.42
C LYS A 28 -18.56 0.11 8.72
N ALA A 29 -18.56 0.09 7.38
CA ALA A 29 -17.35 0.02 6.59
C ALA A 29 -16.54 1.32 6.71
N ALA A 30 -17.22 2.47 6.69
CA ALA A 30 -16.60 3.78 6.92
C ALA A 30 -16.00 3.89 8.34
N GLU A 31 -16.69 3.39 9.35
CA GLU A 31 -16.21 3.34 10.73
C GLU A 31 -14.94 2.48 10.86
N LEU A 32 -14.91 1.30 10.23
CA LEU A 32 -13.71 0.46 10.20
C LEU A 32 -12.54 1.16 9.49
N CYS A 33 -12.80 1.83 8.35
CA CYS A 33 -11.75 2.61 7.66
C CYS A 33 -11.16 3.69 8.57
N GLN A 34 -12.01 4.39 9.35
CA GLN A 34 -11.54 5.40 10.30
C GLN A 34 -10.66 4.76 11.39
N GLN A 35 -11.11 3.65 11.99
CA GLN A 35 -10.34 2.93 13.01
C GLN A 35 -8.99 2.43 12.48
N LEU A 36 -8.95 1.99 11.21
CA LEU A 36 -7.72 1.57 10.53
C LEU A 36 -6.75 2.74 10.36
N PHE A 37 -7.24 3.92 9.97
CA PHE A 37 -6.42 5.13 9.87
C PHE A 37 -5.90 5.59 11.22
N ASP A 38 -6.75 5.63 12.24
CA ASP A 38 -6.35 6.02 13.59
C ASP A 38 -5.25 5.09 14.12
N THR A 39 -5.43 3.78 13.95
CA THR A 39 -4.43 2.77 14.33
C THR A 39 -3.12 2.93 13.56
N LEU A 40 -3.20 3.20 12.24
CA LEU A 40 -2.02 3.43 11.41
C LEU A 40 -1.24 4.65 11.90
N PHE A 41 -1.90 5.78 12.15
CA PHE A 41 -1.22 7.00 12.59
C PHE A 41 -0.66 6.89 14.01
N ASP A 42 -1.35 6.20 14.92
CA ASP A 42 -0.83 5.92 16.26
C ASP A 42 0.44 5.06 16.21
N ASP A 43 0.47 4.05 15.34
CA ASP A 43 1.65 3.19 15.14
C ASP A 43 2.82 3.97 14.52
N MET A 44 2.53 4.88 13.58
CA MET A 44 3.52 5.75 12.98
C MET A 44 4.10 6.77 13.96
N ASP A 45 3.26 7.41 14.77
CA ASP A 45 3.70 8.35 15.82
C ASP A 45 4.65 7.63 16.80
N ARG A 46 4.26 6.44 17.26
CA ARG A 46 5.09 5.61 18.12
C ARG A 46 6.42 5.25 17.46
N SER A 47 6.38 4.72 16.24
CA SER A 47 7.58 4.33 15.49
C SER A 47 8.54 5.50 15.28
N LEU A 48 8.03 6.68 14.94
CA LEU A 48 8.85 7.89 14.76
C LEU A 48 9.54 8.31 16.07
N ARG A 49 8.82 8.27 17.19
CA ARG A 49 9.37 8.58 18.52
C ARG A 49 10.42 7.57 18.96
N GLU A 50 10.19 6.29 18.70
CA GLU A 50 11.15 5.21 18.97
C GLU A 50 12.45 5.38 18.16
N MET A 51 12.37 5.95 16.96
CA MET A 51 13.52 6.34 16.14
C MET A 51 14.17 7.67 16.57
N GLY A 52 13.72 8.28 17.67
CA GLY A 52 14.29 9.51 18.20
C GLY A 52 13.82 10.79 17.51
N VAL A 53 12.74 10.75 16.72
CA VAL A 53 12.12 11.97 16.18
C VAL A 53 11.52 12.77 17.34
N GLY A 54 11.97 14.03 17.48
CA GLY A 54 11.56 14.89 18.59
C GLY A 54 10.09 15.32 18.53
N ASP A 55 9.52 15.60 19.71
CA ASP A 55 8.12 16.00 19.89
C ASP A 55 7.69 17.19 19.02
N LEU A 56 8.61 18.11 18.73
CA LEU A 56 8.34 19.29 17.92
C LEU A 56 8.22 18.99 16.41
N SER A 57 8.79 17.89 15.93
CA SER A 57 8.82 17.54 14.49
C SER A 57 7.96 16.33 14.13
N VAL A 58 7.58 15.50 15.11
CA VAL A 58 6.80 14.26 14.89
C VAL A 58 5.46 14.54 14.19
N GLY A 59 4.68 15.51 14.66
CA GLY A 59 3.40 15.85 14.04
C GLY A 59 3.53 16.31 12.59
N LYS A 60 4.59 17.06 12.26
CA LYS A 60 4.87 17.46 10.87
C LYS A 60 5.21 16.25 10.00
N LYS A 61 5.97 15.29 10.54
CA LYS A 61 6.35 14.08 9.82
C LYS A 61 5.13 13.17 9.58
N ILE A 62 4.25 13.02 10.59
CA ILE A 62 2.97 12.31 10.45
C ILE A 62 2.13 12.93 9.34
N ASN A 63 1.94 14.26 9.34
CA ASN A 63 1.18 14.94 8.29
C ASN A 63 1.78 14.72 6.89
N THR A 64 3.12 14.78 6.77
CA THR A 64 3.81 14.51 5.51
C THR A 64 3.56 13.08 5.03
N MET A 65 3.58 12.11 5.94
CA MET A 65 3.31 10.72 5.60
C MET A 65 1.82 10.47 5.27
N ALA A 66 0.90 11.19 5.91
CA ALA A 66 -0.53 11.16 5.58
C ALA A 66 -0.80 11.69 4.15
N GLU A 67 -0.21 12.84 3.80
CA GLU A 67 -0.29 13.39 2.44
C GLU A 67 0.28 12.42 1.41
N ALA A 68 1.43 11.81 1.72
CA ALA A 68 2.03 10.79 0.88
C ALA A 68 1.11 9.57 0.73
N PHE A 69 0.48 9.09 1.80
CA PHE A 69 -0.50 8.01 1.73
C PHE A 69 -1.62 8.32 0.74
N TYR A 70 -2.30 9.47 0.87
CA TYR A 70 -3.44 9.80 0.00
C TYR A 70 -3.02 9.98 -1.46
N GLY A 71 -1.88 10.62 -1.71
CA GLY A 71 -1.35 10.78 -3.07
C GLY A 71 -1.04 9.44 -3.73
N ARG A 72 -0.46 8.50 -2.97
CA ARG A 72 -0.14 7.14 -3.47
C ARG A 72 -1.39 6.30 -3.68
N ALA A 73 -2.30 6.29 -2.70
CA ALA A 73 -3.58 5.60 -2.79
C ALA A 73 -4.37 6.05 -4.02
N GLY A 74 -4.43 7.37 -4.28
CA GLY A 74 -5.05 7.91 -5.50
C GLY A 74 -4.40 7.38 -6.78
N ALA A 75 -3.06 7.39 -6.87
CA ALA A 75 -2.35 6.89 -8.05
C ALA A 75 -2.58 5.38 -8.29
N TYR A 76 -2.59 4.58 -7.22
CA TYR A 76 -2.86 3.14 -7.33
C TYR A 76 -4.30 2.88 -7.75
N GLN A 77 -5.25 3.60 -7.15
CA GLN A 77 -6.66 3.50 -7.46
C GLN A 77 -6.94 3.85 -8.93
N ASP A 78 -6.40 4.98 -9.42
CA ASP A 78 -6.60 5.43 -10.79
C ASP A 78 -6.05 4.41 -11.80
N ALA A 79 -4.86 3.86 -11.55
CA ALA A 79 -4.26 2.85 -12.41
C ALA A 79 -5.07 1.54 -12.41
N LEU A 80 -5.52 1.10 -11.22
CA LEU A 80 -6.34 -0.11 -11.09
C LEU A 80 -7.74 0.05 -11.69
N ASP A 81 -8.35 1.24 -11.60
CA ASP A 81 -9.66 1.55 -12.18
C ASP A 81 -9.63 1.58 -13.71
N LYS A 82 -8.50 1.98 -14.29
CA LYS A 82 -8.26 1.97 -15.76
C LYS A 82 -7.76 0.62 -16.28
N GLU A 83 -7.47 -0.32 -15.39
CA GLU A 83 -6.73 -1.56 -15.72
C GLU A 83 -5.38 -1.29 -16.41
N ASP A 84 -4.74 -0.15 -16.10
CA ASP A 84 -3.45 0.25 -16.68
C ASP A 84 -2.29 -0.28 -15.83
N ARG A 85 -1.78 -1.44 -16.23
CA ARG A 85 -0.68 -2.12 -15.55
C ARG A 85 0.63 -1.32 -15.57
N GLU A 86 0.94 -0.62 -16.67
CA GLU A 86 2.18 0.17 -16.75
C GLU A 86 2.10 1.43 -15.90
N GLU A 87 0.93 2.08 -15.83
CA GLU A 87 0.69 3.19 -14.90
C GLU A 87 0.90 2.74 -13.44
N LEU A 88 0.38 1.56 -13.08
CA LEU A 88 0.56 0.97 -11.75
C LEU A 88 2.02 0.66 -11.44
N ILE A 89 2.75 0.03 -12.37
CA ILE A 89 4.20 -0.25 -12.24
C ILE A 89 4.98 1.06 -12.05
N GLY A 90 4.65 2.09 -12.83
CA GLY A 90 5.28 3.39 -12.71
C GLY A 90 5.03 4.03 -11.34
N ALA A 91 3.79 3.96 -10.83
CA ALA A 91 3.44 4.46 -9.50
C ALA A 91 4.20 3.70 -8.40
N LEU A 92 4.19 2.36 -8.43
CA LEU A 92 4.88 1.52 -7.46
C LEU A 92 6.39 1.77 -7.45
N THR A 93 7.01 1.88 -8.63
CA THR A 93 8.45 2.18 -8.76
C THR A 93 8.79 3.48 -8.05
N ARG A 94 8.07 4.57 -8.35
CA ARG A 94 8.33 5.89 -7.76
C ARG A 94 8.10 5.93 -6.25
N ASN A 95 7.12 5.18 -5.76
CA ASN A 95 6.72 5.25 -4.35
C ASN A 95 7.57 4.36 -3.44
N ILE A 96 7.94 3.17 -3.91
CA ILE A 96 8.74 2.19 -3.14
C ILE A 96 10.23 2.47 -3.24
N PHE A 97 10.68 3.06 -4.36
CA PHE A 97 12.08 3.31 -4.65
C PHE A 97 12.34 4.78 -5.03
N PRO A 98 11.94 5.76 -4.20
CA PRO A 98 12.04 7.19 -4.55
C PRO A 98 13.49 7.69 -4.74
N GLU A 99 14.46 7.01 -4.11
CA GLU A 99 15.89 7.40 -4.12
C GLU A 99 16.76 6.49 -4.99
N VAL A 100 16.18 5.47 -5.63
CA VAL A 100 16.92 4.52 -6.47
C VAL A 100 16.68 4.87 -7.92
N SER A 101 17.74 4.85 -8.74
CA SER A 101 17.59 5.06 -10.18
C SER A 101 16.67 3.98 -10.76
N ALA A 102 15.81 4.33 -11.72
CA ALA A 102 14.86 3.39 -12.28
C ALA A 102 15.56 2.17 -12.92
N GLU A 103 16.80 2.34 -13.41
CA GLU A 103 17.63 1.26 -13.96
C GLU A 103 18.12 0.26 -12.90
N ASP A 104 18.21 0.67 -11.64
CA ASP A 104 18.66 -0.16 -10.52
C ASP A 104 17.49 -0.84 -9.78
N VAL A 105 16.25 -0.47 -10.10
CA VAL A 105 15.06 -1.12 -9.55
C VAL A 105 14.76 -2.40 -10.31
N SER A 106 14.56 -3.51 -9.58
CA SER A 106 14.13 -4.77 -10.19
C SER A 106 12.77 -4.62 -10.84
N ARG A 107 12.74 -4.54 -12.17
CA ARG A 107 11.52 -4.50 -12.98
C ARG A 107 10.61 -5.69 -12.65
N ALA A 108 11.17 -6.90 -12.61
CA ALA A 108 10.43 -8.12 -12.28
C ALA A 108 9.81 -8.06 -10.86
N GLY A 109 10.51 -7.45 -9.90
CA GLY A 109 9.99 -7.26 -8.55
C GLY A 109 8.81 -6.28 -8.50
N VAL A 110 8.89 -5.17 -9.22
CA VAL A 110 7.77 -4.20 -9.29
C VAL A 110 6.59 -4.78 -10.06
N GLU A 111 6.83 -5.52 -11.13
CA GLU A 111 5.79 -6.25 -11.87
C GLU A 111 5.07 -7.26 -10.99
N ALA A 112 5.80 -8.04 -10.19
CA ALA A 112 5.21 -8.95 -9.23
C ALA A 112 4.34 -8.23 -8.18
N LEU A 113 4.74 -7.04 -7.73
CA LEU A 113 3.93 -6.22 -6.82
C LEU A 113 2.68 -5.65 -7.51
N ALA A 114 2.77 -5.24 -8.77
CA ALA A 114 1.62 -4.77 -9.54
C ALA A 114 0.59 -5.90 -9.73
N ASP A 115 1.07 -7.09 -10.10
CA ASP A 115 0.24 -8.29 -10.26
C ASP A 115 -0.38 -8.72 -8.92
N TYR A 116 0.38 -8.61 -7.83
CA TYR A 116 -0.10 -8.84 -6.47
C TYR A 116 -1.22 -7.86 -6.06
N LEU A 117 -1.09 -6.56 -6.35
CA LEU A 117 -2.14 -5.58 -6.08
C LEU A 117 -3.42 -5.89 -6.85
N ALA A 118 -3.29 -6.17 -8.16
CA ALA A 118 -4.43 -6.50 -9.01
C ALA A 118 -5.13 -7.79 -8.54
N ALA A 119 -4.37 -8.83 -8.20
CA ALA A 119 -4.90 -10.09 -7.70
C ALA A 119 -5.60 -9.94 -6.35
N ASN A 120 -5.03 -9.17 -5.41
CA ASN A 120 -5.68 -8.90 -4.14
C ASN A 120 -6.94 -8.02 -4.28
N ARG A 121 -6.94 -7.05 -5.20
CA ARG A 121 -8.13 -6.25 -5.48
C ARG A 121 -9.30 -7.15 -5.91
N LEU A 122 -9.02 -8.10 -6.80
CA LEU A 122 -10.01 -9.08 -7.26
C LEU A 122 -10.46 -10.02 -6.13
N GLU A 123 -9.52 -10.56 -5.36
CA GLU A 123 -9.81 -11.46 -4.24
C GLU A 123 -10.67 -10.78 -3.16
N LEU A 124 -10.30 -9.57 -2.76
CA LEU A 124 -11.04 -8.80 -1.75
C LEU A 124 -12.43 -8.41 -2.27
N ALA A 125 -12.58 -8.12 -3.57
CA ALA A 125 -13.89 -7.87 -4.17
C ALA A 125 -14.84 -9.09 -4.05
N GLY A 126 -14.29 -10.31 -4.03
CA GLY A 126 -15.03 -11.54 -3.82
C GLY A 126 -15.41 -11.84 -2.37
N GLN A 127 -14.76 -11.18 -1.39
CA GLN A 127 -15.04 -11.37 0.04
C GLN A 127 -16.24 -10.54 0.51
N ALA A 128 -17.04 -11.11 1.41
CA ALA A 128 -18.19 -10.42 1.99
C ALA A 128 -17.74 -9.26 2.88
N VAL A 129 -18.37 -8.08 2.72
CA VAL A 129 -18.06 -6.90 3.54
C VAL A 129 -18.23 -7.20 5.03
N ASP A 130 -19.29 -7.92 5.40
CA ASP A 130 -19.56 -8.28 6.80
C ASP A 130 -18.45 -9.14 7.41
N ASP A 131 -17.81 -10.01 6.62
CA ASP A 131 -16.68 -10.82 7.06
C ASP A 131 -15.42 -9.95 7.24
N ILE A 132 -15.15 -9.05 6.29
CA ILE A 132 -14.05 -8.08 6.40
C ILE A 132 -14.22 -7.19 7.63
N ILE A 133 -15.44 -6.71 7.90
CA ILE A 133 -15.76 -5.85 9.04
C ILE A 133 -15.41 -6.52 10.38
N VAL A 134 -15.58 -7.83 10.47
CA VAL A 134 -15.26 -8.60 11.68
C VAL A 134 -13.84 -9.19 11.65
N GLY A 135 -12.98 -8.72 10.74
CA GLY A 135 -11.57 -9.09 10.66
C GLY A 135 -11.27 -10.42 9.96
N LYS A 136 -12.25 -11.01 9.25
CA LYS A 136 -12.01 -12.19 8.40
C LYS A 136 -11.62 -11.72 7.02
N ILE A 137 -10.32 -11.58 6.81
CA ILE A 137 -9.75 -11.04 5.58
C ILE A 137 -8.70 -12.02 5.08
N THR A 138 -8.74 -12.32 3.78
CA THR A 138 -7.69 -13.11 3.11
C THR A 138 -7.01 -12.28 2.05
N PHE A 139 -5.68 -12.29 2.05
CA PHE A 139 -4.87 -11.75 0.96
C PHE A 139 -4.27 -12.93 0.19
N VAL A 140 -4.17 -12.81 -1.13
CA VAL A 140 -3.43 -13.80 -1.92
C VAL A 140 -1.94 -13.67 -1.61
N PRO A 141 -1.15 -14.76 -1.65
CA PRO A 141 0.28 -14.67 -1.47
C PRO A 141 0.95 -13.96 -2.65
N LEU A 142 2.05 -13.27 -2.39
CA LEU A 142 2.92 -12.76 -3.46
C LEU A 142 3.51 -13.94 -4.22
N ALA A 143 3.22 -14.01 -5.52
CA ALA A 143 3.88 -14.97 -6.40
C ALA A 143 5.38 -14.65 -6.46
N PRO A 144 6.27 -15.66 -6.48
CA PRO A 144 7.69 -15.39 -6.67
C PRO A 144 7.90 -14.66 -7.99
N ALA A 145 8.71 -13.59 -7.95
CA ALA A 145 9.11 -12.90 -9.16
C ALA A 145 9.75 -13.93 -10.09
N THR A 146 9.13 -14.16 -11.25
CA THR A 146 9.71 -15.07 -12.23
C THR A 146 10.84 -14.28 -12.86
N GLU A 147 12.08 -14.56 -12.46
CA GLU A 147 13.25 -13.98 -13.14
C GLU A 147 13.15 -14.40 -14.60
N SER A 148 12.93 -13.42 -15.48
CA SER A 148 12.99 -13.64 -16.92
C SER A 148 14.43 -14.00 -17.21
N ASN A 149 14.69 -15.29 -17.40
CA ASN A 149 15.96 -15.81 -17.82
C ASN A 149 16.34 -15.15 -19.15
N GLN A 150 17.14 -14.08 -19.10
CA GLN A 150 17.82 -13.55 -20.28
C GLN A 150 19.03 -14.45 -20.54
N ASP A 151 18.75 -15.65 -21.05
CA ASP A 151 19.72 -16.38 -21.86
C ASP A 151 19.71 -15.74 -23.25
N VAL A 152 20.75 -14.95 -23.57
CA VAL A 152 21.65 -15.05 -24.75
C VAL A 152 22.72 -13.97 -24.64
#